data_AF-A0A258BWT3-F1
#
_entry.id   AF-A0A258BWT3-F1
#
_cell.length_a   1.000
_cell.length_b   1.000
_cell.length_c   1.000
_cell.angle_alpha   90.00
_cell.angle_beta   90.00
_cell.angle_gamma   90.00
#
_symmetry.space_group_name_H-M   'P 1'
#
loop_
_entity.id
_entity.type
_entity.pdbx_description
1 polymer ?
#
loop_
_entity_poly.entity_id
_entity_poly.type
_entity_poly.pdbx_seq_one_letter_code
_entity_poly.pdbx_strand_id
1 'polypeptide(L)' 'HNYPSMTAARRNNAAHGIEVVGEKLRAMMPWIAANKIVDKSKN' A
#
# COMPACT_ATOMS: atom_id res chain seq x y z
N HIS A 1 -11.57 -0.15 18.66
CA HIS A 1 -10.09 0.00 18.66
C HIS A 1 -9.71 1.14 17.74
N ASN A 2 -9.77 2.38 18.24
CA ASN A 2 -9.55 3.59 17.45
C ASN A 2 -8.08 4.02 17.64
N TYR A 3 -7.22 3.75 16.65
CA TYR A 3 -5.80 4.16 16.64
C TYR A 3 -5.57 5.29 15.61
N PRO A 4 -6.12 6.50 15.82
CA PRO A 4 -6.04 7.59 14.86
C PRO A 4 -4.60 8.01 14.55
N SER A 5 -3.68 7.89 15.52
CA SER A 5 -2.25 8.18 15.34
C SER A 5 -1.57 7.19 14.39
N MET A 6 -1.89 5.90 14.49
CA MET A 6 -1.33 4.88 13.59
C MET A 6 -1.92 5.01 12.18
N THR A 7 -3.18 5.40 12.05
CA THR A 7 -3.82 5.67 10.74
C THR A 7 -3.16 6.86 10.06
N ALA A 8 -2.87 7.95 10.79
CA ALA A 8 -2.17 9.12 10.26
C ALA A 8 -0.74 8.77 9.80
N ALA A 9 0.01 8.01 10.61
CA ALA A 9 1.36 7.56 10.25
C ALA A 9 1.36 6.66 8.99
N ARG A 10 0.39 5.75 8.86
CA ARG A 10 0.22 4.91 7.66
C ARG A 10 -0.07 5.74 6.41
N ARG A 11 -0.89 6.79 6.52
CA ARG A 11 -1.22 7.68 5.41
C ARG A 11 0.02 8.43 4.90
N ASN A 12 0.83 8.95 5.81
CA ASN A 12 2.07 9.66 5.45
C ASN A 12 3.09 8.71 4.81
N ASN A 13 3.23 7.48 5.32
CA ASN A 13 4.12 6.48 4.72
C ASN A 13 3.66 6.07 3.31
N ALA A 14 2.35 5.96 3.07
CA ALA A 14 1.80 5.66 1.75
C ALA A 14 2.03 6.79 0.72
N ALA A 15 2.18 8.04 1.19
CA ALA A 15 2.48 9.19 0.35
C ALA A 15 3.99 9.34 0.03
N HIS A 16 4.86 8.50 0.60
CA HIS A 16 6.28 8.56 0.35
C HIS A 16 6.60 8.11 -1.09
N GLY A 17 7.45 8.83 -1.80
CA GLY A 17 7.73 8.60 -3.23
C GLY A 17 8.19 7.17 -3.55
N ILE A 18 8.89 6.52 -2.61
CA ILE A 18 9.34 5.13 -2.76
C ILE A 18 8.18 4.14 -2.90
N GLU A 19 7.07 4.37 -2.19
CA GLU A 19 5.90 3.49 -2.23
C GLU A 19 5.15 3.65 -3.55
N VAL A 20 5.05 4.88 -4.06
CA VAL A 20 4.44 5.18 -5.37
C VAL A 20 5.22 4.51 -6.50
N VAL A 21 6.55 4.61 -6.47
CA VAL A 21 7.40 3.96 -7.48
C VAL A 21 7.36 2.44 -7.33
N GLY A 22 7.44 1.93 -6.11
CA GLY A 22 7.35 0.50 -5.81
C GLY A 22 6.01 -0.11 -6.22
N GLU A 23 4.90 0.61 -6.08
CA GLU A 23 3.58 0.16 -6.53
C GLU A 23 3.52 0.00 -8.05
N LYS A 24 4.03 0.99 -8.80
CA LYS A 24 4.11 0.91 -10.28
C LYS A 24 4.95 -0.27 -10.75
N LEU A 25 6.10 -0.48 -10.12
CA LEU A 25 6.99 -1.60 -10.46
C LEU A 25 6.32 -2.95 -10.17
N ARG A 26 5.70 -3.11 -9.00
CA ARG A 26 4.97 -4.35 -8.64
C ARG A 26 3.75 -4.60 -9.52
N ALA A 27 3.08 -3.54 -9.99
CA ALA A 27 1.95 -3.64 -10.91
C ALA A 27 2.35 -4.16 -12.30
N MET A 28 3.58 -3.88 -12.74
CA MET A 28 4.12 -4.41 -14.00
C MET A 28 4.56 -5.88 -13.91
N MET A 29 4.60 -6.48 -12.72
CA MET A 29 5.05 -7.85 -12.49
C MET A 29 3.86 -8.79 -12.33
N PRO A 30 3.52 -9.60 -13.35
CA PRO A 30 2.30 -10.40 -13.37
C PRO A 30 2.25 -11.45 -12.24
N TRP A 31 3.41 -11.97 -11.81
CA TRP A 31 3.49 -12.96 -10.73
C TRP A 31 3.30 -12.38 -9.32
N ILE A 32 3.55 -11.07 -9.13
CA ILE A 32 3.32 -10.37 -7.86
C ILE A 32 1.83 -9.97 -7.76
N ALA A 33 1.28 -9.42 -8.85
CA ALA A 33 -0.11 -8.99 -8.89
C ALA A 33 -1.09 -10.16 -8.66
N ALA A 34 -0.79 -11.34 -9.21
CA ALA A 34 -1.62 -12.54 -9.08
C ALA A 34 -1.76 -13.06 -7.63
N ASN A 35 -0.77 -12.81 -6.77
CA ASN A 35 -0.75 -13.31 -5.38
C ASN A 35 -1.05 -12.21 -4.34
N LYS A 36 -1.74 -11.14 -4.72
CA LYS A 36 -2.08 -10.06 -3.79
C LYS A 36 -3.12 -10.52 -2.76
N ILE A 37 -2.65 -10.92 -1.57
CA ILE A 37 -3.50 -11.41 -0.45
C ILE A 37 -4.33 -10.29 0.19
N VAL A 38 -3.88 -9.04 0.10
CA VAL A 38 -4.50 -7.91 0.82
C VAL A 38 -5.11 -6.92 -0.18
N ASP A 39 -6.43 -6.86 -0.21
CA ASP A 39 -7.18 -5.81 -0.88
C ASP A 39 -7.25 -4.55 0.01
N LYS A 40 -6.71 -3.45 -0.51
CA LYS A 40 -6.65 -2.16 0.19
C LYS A 40 -7.90 -1.31 -0.01
N SER A 41 -8.87 -1.75 -0.82
CA SER A 41 -10.15 -1.04 -1.07
C SER A 41 -11.09 -1.03 0.13
N LYS A 42 -10.86 -1.89 1.13
CA LYS A 42 -11.72 -2.09 2.31
C LYS A 42 -11.10 -1.64 3.64
N ASN A 43 -10.34 -0.54 3.66
CA ASN A 43 -9.85 0.07 4.91
C ASN A 43 -10.52 1.41 5.22
#